data_AF-A0A7S6SD95-F1
#
_entry.id   AF-A0A7S6SD95-F1
#
_cell.length_a   1.000
_cell.length_b   1.000
_cell.length_c   1.000
_cell.angle_alpha   90.00
_cell.angle_beta   90.00
_cell.angle_gamma   90.00
#
_symmetry.space_group_name_H-M   'P 1'
#
loop_
_entity.id
_entity.type
_entity.pdbx_description
1 polymer ?
#
loop_
_entity_poly.entity_id
_entity_poly.type
_entity_poly.pdbx_seq_one_letter_code
_entity_poly.pdbx_strand_id
1 'polypeptide(L)' 'MDKNNSDQQKKQDTRQQEIERLHREAVEQGEITYKDPVTGFSVFTELFHRRRGACCNSGCRHCPY' A
#
# COMPACT_ATOMS: atom_id res chain seq x y z
N MET A 1 3.06 33.11 15.85
CA MET A 1 4.08 32.08 15.60
C MET A 1 3.68 30.92 16.51
N ASP A 2 3.12 29.79 16.12
CA ASP A 2 2.83 29.18 14.82
C ASP A 2 1.61 28.24 14.96
N LYS A 3 0.95 28.00 13.83
CA LYS A 3 -0.34 27.28 13.69
C LYS A 3 -0.13 25.77 13.92
N ASN A 4 -0.79 25.15 14.90
CA ASN A 4 -0.58 23.72 15.17
C ASN A 4 -1.63 22.80 14.53
N ASN A 5 -1.11 21.99 13.62
CA ASN A 5 -1.72 21.15 12.60
C ASN A 5 -2.03 19.74 13.14
N SER A 6 -2.82 19.62 14.21
CA SER A 6 -2.96 18.33 14.93
C SER A 6 -4.10 17.43 14.46
N ASP A 7 -5.13 17.99 13.79
CA ASP A 7 -6.30 17.21 13.35
C ASP A 7 -6.14 16.57 11.97
N GLN A 8 -5.24 17.10 11.13
CA GLN A 8 -4.99 16.54 9.80
C GLN A 8 -4.03 15.34 9.83
N GLN A 9 -3.17 15.24 10.86
CA GLN A 9 -2.19 14.16 10.98
C GLN A 9 -2.85 12.79 11.30
N LYS A 10 -3.99 12.77 12.01
CA LYS A 10 -4.69 11.52 12.40
C LYS A 10 -5.47 10.84 11.28
N LYS A 11 -5.89 11.56 10.24
CA LYS A 11 -6.73 10.99 9.15
C LYS A 11 -5.92 10.35 8.01
N GLN A 12 -4.66 10.74 7.85
CA GLN A 12 -3.77 10.14 6.85
C GLN A 12 -3.20 8.81 7.35
N ASP A 13 -2.92 8.73 8.65
CA ASP A 13 -2.42 7.54 9.35
C ASP A 13 -3.32 6.31 9.16
N THR A 14 -4.65 6.49 9.26
CA THR A 14 -5.60 5.37 9.12
C THR A 14 -5.66 4.78 7.70
N ARG A 15 -5.49 5.61 6.66
CA ARG A 15 -5.54 5.14 5.26
C ARG A 15 -4.30 4.33 4.91
N GLN A 16 -3.14 4.79 5.35
CA GLN A 16 -1.89 4.10 5.11
C GLN A 16 -1.85 2.77 5.89
N GLN A 17 -2.32 2.76 7.14
CA GLN A 17 -2.49 1.54 7.94
C GLN A 17 -3.41 0.51 7.26
N GLU A 18 -4.54 0.94 6.69
CA GLU A 18 -5.45 0.05 5.99
C GLU A 18 -4.84 -0.52 4.69
N ILE A 19 -4.12 0.31 3.94
CA ILE A 19 -3.37 -0.12 2.74
C ILE A 19 -2.36 -1.21 3.12
N GLU A 20 -1.62 -1.01 4.22
CA GLU A 20 -0.64 -1.98 4.72
C GLU A 20 -1.28 -3.26 5.24
N ARG A 21 -2.42 -3.16 5.93
CA ARG A 21 -3.18 -4.32 6.41
C ARG A 21 -3.65 -5.19 5.25
N LEU A 22 -4.30 -4.59 4.25
CA LEU A 22 -4.81 -5.29 3.07
C LEU A 22 -3.68 -5.89 2.21
N HIS A 23 -2.55 -5.18 2.08
CA HIS A 23 -1.36 -5.72 1.44
C HIS A 23 -0.83 -6.95 2.18
N ARG A 24 -0.67 -6.87 3.50
CA ARG A 24 -0.16 -7.97 4.33
C ARG A 24 -1.07 -9.19 4.25
N GLU A 25 -2.38 -9.00 4.40
CA GLU A 25 -3.36 -10.08 4.27
C GLU A 25 -3.28 -10.76 2.90
N ALA A 26 -3.17 -9.99 1.81
CA ALA A 26 -3.00 -10.55 0.47
C ALA A 26 -1.69 -11.35 0.35
N VAL A 27 -0.58 -10.85 0.89
CA VAL A 27 0.71 -11.58 0.87
C VAL A 27 0.63 -12.88 1.67
N GLU A 28 0.02 -12.86 2.86
CA GLU A 28 -0.16 -14.05 3.71
C GLU A 28 -1.05 -15.10 3.04
N GLN A 29 -2.07 -14.70 2.29
CA GLN A 29 -2.90 -15.59 1.47
C GLN A 29 -2.22 -16.03 0.16
N GLY A 30 -1.04 -15.51 -0.16
CA GLY A 30 -0.31 -15.82 -1.40
C GLY A 30 -0.85 -15.11 -2.65
N GLU A 31 -1.72 -14.11 -2.46
CA GLU A 31 -2.31 -13.31 -3.52
C GLU A 31 -1.31 -12.30 -4.10
N ILE A 32 -1.38 -12.13 -5.42
CA ILE A 32 -0.47 -11.23 -6.15
C ILE A 32 -0.99 -9.79 -6.23
N THR A 33 -2.23 -9.55 -5.83
CA THR A 33 -2.85 -8.22 -5.81
C THR A 33 -3.77 -8.04 -4.60
N TYR A 34 -3.98 -6.79 -4.16
CA TYR A 34 -5.02 -6.40 -3.21
C TYR A 34 -5.83 -5.22 -3.75
N LYS A 35 -7.00 -4.94 -3.16
CA LYS A 35 -7.81 -3.77 -3.53
C LYS A 35 -7.38 -2.55 -2.72
N ASP A 36 -6.96 -1.48 -3.38
CA ASP A 36 -6.64 -0.22 -2.73
C ASP A 36 -7.95 0.40 -2.17
N PRO A 37 -8.07 0.63 -0.85
CA PRO A 37 -9.29 1.11 -0.21
C PRO A 37 -9.63 2.57 -0.55
N VAL A 38 -8.66 3.32 -1.10
CA VAL A 38 -8.83 4.72 -1.49
C VAL A 38 -9.26 4.83 -2.95
N THR A 39 -8.68 4.03 -3.84
CA THR A 39 -8.89 4.14 -5.29
C THR A 39 -9.78 3.04 -5.89
N GLY A 40 -9.96 1.92 -5.19
CA GLY A 40 -10.68 0.73 -5.68
C GLY A 40 -9.90 -0.12 -6.69
N PHE A 41 -8.68 0.29 -7.04
CA PHE A 41 -7.85 -0.43 -8.01
C PHE A 41 -7.23 -1.70 -7.43
N SER A 42 -6.95 -2.66 -8.31
CA SER A 42 -6.10 -3.80 -7.96
C SER A 42 -4.64 -3.37 -8.01
N VAL A 43 -3.94 -3.43 -6.87
CA VAL A 43 -2.54 -3.05 -6.72
C VAL A 43 -1.71 -4.31 -6.48
N PHE A 44 -0.57 -4.43 -7.15
CA PHE A 44 0.34 -5.56 -6.97
C PHE A 44 0.94 -5.60 -5.57
N THR A 45 1.04 -6.81 -5.01
CA THR A 45 1.73 -7.05 -3.76
C THR A 45 3.24 -7.12 -3.97
N GLU A 46 4.02 -6.96 -2.90
CA GLU A 46 5.47 -7.22 -2.96
C GLU A 46 5.79 -8.64 -3.44
N LEU A 47 4.92 -9.61 -3.12
CA LEU A 47 5.06 -11.00 -3.51
C LEU A 47 5.05 -11.15 -5.03
N PHE A 48 4.17 -10.42 -5.73
CA PHE A 48 4.17 -10.39 -7.20
C PHE A 48 5.52 -9.91 -7.75
N HIS A 49 6.07 -8.84 -7.18
CA HIS A 49 7.35 -8.29 -7.63
C HIS A 49 8.51 -9.25 -7.34
N ARG A 50 8.56 -9.86 -6.14
CA ARG A 50 9.57 -10.89 -5.81
C ARG A 50 9.49 -12.08 -6.76
N ARG A 51 8.29 -12.54 -7.12
CA ARG A 51 8.08 -13.62 -8.11
C ARG A 51 8.52 -13.22 -9.51
N ARG A 52 8.27 -11.97 -9.92
CA ARG A 52 8.70 -11.42 -11.21
C ARG A 52 10.21 -11.19 -11.27
N GLY A 53 10.84 -10.87 -10.14
CA GLY A 53 12.27 -10.57 -10.03
C GLY A 53 12.68 -9.18 -10.56
N ALA A 54 11.74 -8.27 -10.80
CA ALA A 54 12.02 -6.93 -11.31
C ALA A 54 10.92 -5.90 -10.97
N CYS A 55 11.31 -4.62 -10.90
CA CYS A 55 10.37 -3.50 -10.80
C CYS A 55 9.44 -3.44 -12.03
N CYS A 56 8.17 -3.08 -11.82
CA CYS A 56 7.20 -2.90 -12.92
C CYS A 56 7.16 -1.46 -13.47
N ASN A 57 7.94 -0.52 -12.91
CA ASN A 57 8.00 0.89 -13.30
C ASN A 57 6.64 1.62 -13.34
N SER A 58 5.65 1.12 -12.59
CA SER A 58 4.29 1.68 -12.57
C SER A 58 3.96 2.46 -11.29
N GLY A 59 4.95 2.72 -10.42
CA GLY A 59 4.75 3.47 -9.17
C GLY A 59 3.94 2.73 -8.11
N CYS A 60 4.10 1.41 -8.00
CA CYS A 60 3.44 0.57 -7.00
C CYS A 60 3.93 0.88 -5.57
N ARG A 61 3.00 0.81 -4.60
CA ARG A 61 3.25 1.18 -3.20
C ARG A 61 4.20 0.23 -2.45
N HIS A 62 4.25 -1.03 -2.87
CA HIS A 62 4.97 -2.09 -2.17
C HIS A 62 6.04 -2.73 -3.07
N CYS A 63 6.75 -1.91 -3.85
CA CYS A 63 7.83 -2.40 -4.69
C CYS A 63 9.08 -2.70 -3.87
N PRO A 64 9.60 -3.95 -3.88
CA PRO A 64 10.88 -4.28 -3.27
C PRO A 64 12.10 -3.91 -4.16
N TYR A 65 11.86 -3.32 -5.34
CA TYR A 65 12.85 -2.92 -6.35
C TYR A 65 12.61 -1.51 -6.85
#